data_AF-A0A7C8DRZ4-F1
#
_entry.id   AF-A0A7C8DRZ4-F1
#
_cell.length_a   1.000
_cell.length_b   1.000
_cell.length_c   1.000
_cell.angle_alpha   90.00
_cell.angle_beta   90.00
_cell.angle_gamma   90.00
#
_symmetry.space_group_name_H-M   'P 1'
#
loop_
_entity.id
_entity.type
_entity.pdbx_description
1 polymer ?
#
loop_
_entity_poly.entity_id
_entity_poly.type
_entity_poly.pdbx_seq_one_letter_code
_entity_poly.pdbx_strand_id
1 'polypeptide(L)'
;MDEKGEFVAQPMLWKAEMSQSELDLLSFGGPNFFRLKRGMPYYSGAALAQAMEIYNEALLEVCRVREVECVDLAKMLPSTTDVYYDDAHYIEFGASFVADRMTEYLLETMPLSDLRAE
;
A
#
# COMPACT_ATOMS: atom_id res chain seq x y z
N MET A 1 -28.43 5.86 4.77
CA MET A 1 -27.28 5.22 4.13
C MET A 1 -26.28 5.02 5.24
N ASP A 2 -26.07 3.77 5.68
CA ASP A 2 -24.97 3.50 6.62
C ASP A 2 -23.68 3.66 5.81
N GLU A 3 -22.83 4.61 6.19
CA GLU A 3 -21.53 4.82 5.56
C GLU A 3 -20.65 3.59 5.85
N LYS A 4 -20.64 2.62 4.93
CA LYS A 4 -19.66 1.55 4.94
C LYS A 4 -18.36 2.14 4.37
N GLY A 5 -17.36 2.35 5.22
CA GLY A 5 -16.02 2.68 4.75
C GLY A 5 -15.34 1.45 4.16
N GLU A 6 -14.60 1.63 3.07
CA GLU A 6 -13.72 0.59 2.51
C GLU A 6 -12.28 0.77 3.03
N PHE A 7 -11.58 -0.33 3.30
CA PHE A 7 -10.14 -0.29 3.57
C PHE A 7 -9.34 -0.93 2.43
N VAL A 8 -8.10 -0.49 2.28
CA VAL A 8 -7.19 -0.96 1.24
C VAL A 8 -5.87 -1.37 1.89
N ALA A 9 -5.41 -2.60 1.63
CA ALA A 9 -4.10 -3.06 2.08
C ALA A 9 -2.99 -2.24 1.40
N GLN A 10 -2.00 -1.81 2.17
CA GLN A 10 -0.98 -0.86 1.71
C GLN A 10 0.13 -1.60 0.94
N PRO A 11 0.30 -1.36 -0.36
CA PRO A 11 1.43 -1.88 -1.11
C PRO A 11 2.66 -0.98 -0.89
N MET A 12 3.86 -1.55 -0.93
CA MET A 12 5.12 -0.85 -0.63
C MET A 12 6.24 -1.28 -1.58
N LEU A 13 7.26 -0.43 -1.76
CA LEU A 13 8.49 -0.76 -2.50
C LEU A 13 9.34 -1.82 -1.78
N TRP A 14 9.19 -1.96 -0.47
CA TRP A 14 10.00 -2.85 0.34
C TRP A 14 9.84 -4.32 -0.07
N LYS A 15 10.97 -5.02 -0.12
CA LYS A 15 11.05 -6.46 -0.43
C LYS A 15 12.30 -7.07 0.20
N ALA A 16 12.36 -8.40 0.23
CA ALA A 16 13.46 -9.13 0.86
C ALA A 16 14.82 -8.78 0.21
N GLU A 17 14.87 -8.83 -1.12
CA GLU A 17 16.06 -8.47 -1.90
C GLU A 17 15.88 -7.09 -2.54
N MET A 18 16.52 -6.07 -1.97
CA MET A 18 16.57 -4.73 -2.54
C MET A 18 17.95 -4.43 -3.11
N SER A 19 17.97 -3.82 -4.28
CA SER A 19 19.19 -3.24 -4.86
C SER A 19 19.67 -2.04 -4.03
N GLN A 20 20.96 -1.69 -4.15
CA GLN A 20 21.48 -0.51 -3.45
C GLN A 20 20.76 0.77 -3.88
N SER A 21 20.42 0.89 -5.16
CA SER A 21 19.65 2.04 -5.67
C SER A 21 18.27 2.14 -5.06
N GLU A 22 17.58 1.03 -4.79
CA GLU A 22 16.29 1.05 -4.10
C GLU A 22 16.45 1.42 -2.62
N LEU A 23 17.47 0.87 -1.95
CA LEU A 23 17.76 1.19 -0.55
C LEU A 23 18.08 2.67 -0.33
N ASP A 24 18.71 3.32 -1.31
CA ASP A 24 19.06 4.73 -1.26
C ASP A 24 17.84 5.65 -1.39
N LEU A 25 16.69 5.15 -1.87
CA LEU A 25 15.43 5.88 -1.95
C LEU A 25 14.64 5.87 -0.63
N LEU A 26 14.93 4.91 0.26
CA LEU A 26 14.09 4.67 1.43
C LEU A 26 14.29 5.68 2.57
N SER A 27 13.18 6.13 3.13
CA SER A 27 13.09 7.12 4.20
C SER A 27 12.42 6.59 5.47
N PHE A 28 11.56 5.57 5.41
CA PHE A 28 10.65 5.19 6.50
C PHE A 28 11.15 4.16 7.53
N GLY A 29 12.37 3.63 7.38
CA GLY A 29 12.96 2.61 8.26
C GLY A 29 13.97 3.11 9.30
N GLY A 30 14.09 4.43 9.50
CA GLY A 30 15.05 5.01 10.44
C GLY A 30 14.50 5.21 11.87
N PRO A 31 15.30 5.72 12.81
CA PRO A 31 14.84 6.08 14.16
C PRO A 31 13.68 7.08 14.07
N ASN A 32 12.59 6.83 14.81
CA ASN A 32 11.33 7.58 14.70
C ASN A 32 10.70 7.54 13.30
N PHE A 33 10.85 6.43 12.57
CA PHE A 33 10.34 6.23 11.21
C PHE A 33 10.95 7.14 10.14
N PHE A 34 12.08 7.81 10.40
CA PHE A 34 12.74 8.65 9.40
C PHE A 34 14.24 8.45 9.35
N ARG A 35 14.80 8.35 8.14
CA ARG A 35 16.25 8.50 7.92
C ARG A 35 16.64 9.98 8.00
N LEU A 36 16.89 10.47 9.21
CA LEU A 36 17.26 11.87 9.41
C LEU A 36 18.72 12.20 8.99
N LYS A 37 19.62 11.21 8.95
CA LYS A 37 21.05 11.36 8.63
C LYS A 37 21.65 10.08 8.02
N ARG A 38 22.60 10.24 7.09
CA ARG A 38 23.40 9.13 6.53
C ARG A 38 24.19 8.44 7.65
N GLY A 39 24.24 7.11 7.61
CA GLY A 39 24.96 6.30 8.61
C GLY A 39 24.17 5.98 9.90
N MET A 40 22.94 6.49 10.06
CA MET A 40 22.09 6.02 11.15
C MET A 40 21.62 4.58 10.92
N PRO A 41 21.37 3.83 12.00
CA PRO A 41 20.71 2.53 11.94
C PRO A 41 19.42 2.63 11.13
N TYR A 42 19.17 1.60 10.33
CA TYR A 42 18.03 1.56 9.43
C TYR A 42 17.62 0.10 9.27
N TYR A 43 16.32 -0.18 9.31
CA TYR A 43 15.82 -1.54 9.11
C TYR A 43 16.14 -2.04 7.70
N SER A 44 16.41 -3.33 7.56
CA SER A 44 16.55 -3.93 6.22
C SER A 44 15.23 -3.88 5.46
N GLY A 45 15.28 -3.88 4.13
CA GLY A 45 14.10 -4.01 3.28
C GLY A 45 13.25 -5.22 3.66
N ALA A 46 13.89 -6.36 3.96
CA ALA A 46 13.22 -7.56 4.44
C ALA A 46 12.44 -7.35 5.76
N ALA A 47 13.02 -6.64 6.74
CA ALA A 47 12.36 -6.38 8.01
C ALA A 47 11.16 -5.43 7.84
N LEU A 48 11.30 -4.41 6.98
CA LEU A 48 10.22 -3.48 6.65
C LEU A 48 9.08 -4.18 5.89
N ALA A 49 9.41 -5.00 4.88
CA ALA A 49 8.45 -5.80 4.13
C ALA A 49 7.67 -6.76 5.04
N GLN A 50 8.38 -7.47 5.93
CA GLN A 50 7.74 -8.35 6.91
C GLN A 50 6.79 -7.59 7.85
N ALA A 51 7.19 -6.42 8.33
CA ALA A 51 6.33 -5.60 9.18
C ALA A 51 5.06 -5.16 8.44
N MET A 52 5.17 -4.83 7.14
CA MET A 52 4.01 -4.45 6.33
C MET A 52 3.09 -5.62 6.00
N GLU A 53 3.64 -6.82 5.75
CA GLU A 53 2.84 -8.04 5.58
C GLU A 53 1.96 -8.26 6.83
N ILE A 54 2.54 -8.20 8.03
CA ILE A 54 1.82 -8.35 9.29
C ILE A 54 0.74 -7.28 9.47
N TYR A 55 1.05 -6.03 9.11
CA TYR A 55 0.07 -4.93 9.17
C TYR A 55 -1.11 -5.18 8.22
N ASN A 56 -0.84 -5.56 6.97
CA ASN A 56 -1.87 -5.83 5.97
C ASN A 56 -2.71 -7.06 6.34
N GLU A 57 -2.09 -8.13 6.84
CA GLU A 57 -2.80 -9.31 7.36
C GLU A 57 -3.75 -8.93 8.51
N ALA A 58 -3.28 -8.10 9.45
CA ALA A 58 -4.12 -7.63 10.55
C ALA A 58 -5.29 -6.76 10.06
N LEU A 59 -5.07 -5.88 9.08
CA LEU A 59 -6.12 -5.09 8.46
C LEU A 59 -7.19 -5.99 7.83
N LEU A 60 -6.77 -6.93 6.98
CA LEU A 60 -7.67 -7.85 6.27
C LEU A 60 -8.47 -8.73 7.25
N GLU A 61 -7.85 -9.17 8.35
CA GLU A 61 -8.56 -9.90 9.40
C GLU A 61 -9.60 -9.03 10.11
N VAL A 62 -9.29 -7.76 10.40
CA VAL A 62 -10.27 -6.81 10.93
C VAL A 62 -11.43 -6.63 9.96
N CYS A 63 -11.14 -6.49 8.65
CA CYS A 63 -12.17 -6.38 7.63
C CYS A 63 -13.14 -7.56 7.65
N ARG A 64 -12.57 -8.78 7.67
CA ARG A 64 -13.31 -10.04 7.71
C ARG A 64 -14.19 -10.15 8.96
N VAL A 65 -13.67 -9.78 10.13
CA VAL A 65 -14.40 -9.86 11.41
C VAL A 65 -15.49 -8.80 11.51
N ARG A 66 -15.27 -7.62 10.92
CA ARG A 66 -16.21 -6.48 10.98
C ARG A 66 -17.20 -6.46 9.82
N GLU A 67 -17.09 -7.39 8.87
CA GLU A 67 -17.89 -7.43 7.65
C GLU A 67 -17.84 -6.09 6.90
N VAL A 68 -16.64 -5.49 6.84
CA VAL A 68 -16.36 -4.30 6.02
C VAL A 68 -15.57 -4.71 4.79
N GLU A 69 -15.87 -4.04 3.68
CA GLU A 69 -15.27 -4.29 2.38
C GLU A 69 -13.79 -3.87 2.36
N CYS A 70 -12.94 -4.75 1.81
CA CYS A 70 -11.50 -4.51 1.74
C CYS A 70 -10.85 -5.03 0.46
N VAL A 71 -9.92 -4.23 -0.05
CA VAL A 71 -9.13 -4.55 -1.25
C VAL A 71 -7.70 -4.89 -0.86
N ASP A 72 -7.25 -6.09 -1.21
CA ASP A 72 -5.86 -6.52 -1.01
C ASP A 72 -4.93 -5.97 -2.12
N LEU A 73 -4.81 -4.64 -2.18
CA LEU A 73 -3.99 -3.96 -3.19
C LEU A 73 -2.49 -4.27 -3.02
N ALA A 74 -2.06 -4.60 -1.80
CA ALA A 74 -0.71 -5.05 -1.46
C ALA A 74 -0.17 -6.14 -2.39
N LYS A 75 -1.04 -7.06 -2.85
CA LYS A 75 -0.65 -8.18 -3.73
C LYS A 75 -0.82 -7.91 -5.21
N MET A 76 -1.33 -6.74 -5.59
CA MET A 76 -1.67 -6.41 -6.97
C MET A 76 -0.57 -5.63 -7.70
N LEU A 77 0.32 -4.98 -6.96
CA LEU A 77 1.41 -4.16 -7.51
C LEU A 77 2.77 -4.80 -7.28
N PRO A 78 3.67 -4.78 -8.28
CA PRO A 78 5.05 -5.18 -8.06
C PRO A 78 5.78 -4.14 -7.20
N SER A 79 6.53 -4.60 -6.21
CA SER A 79 7.40 -3.76 -5.38
C SER A 79 8.66 -3.33 -6.14
N THR A 80 8.52 -2.45 -7.13
CA THR A 80 9.63 -1.96 -7.97
C THR A 80 9.56 -0.45 -8.20
N THR A 81 10.68 0.14 -8.62
CA THR A 81 10.74 1.57 -8.97
C THR A 81 9.99 1.93 -10.25
N ASP A 82 9.41 0.95 -10.95
CA ASP A 82 8.48 1.20 -12.06
C ASP A 82 7.08 1.57 -11.54
N VAL A 83 6.81 1.32 -10.26
CA VAL A 83 5.56 1.66 -9.58
C VAL A 83 5.77 2.78 -8.56
N TYR A 84 6.90 2.73 -7.85
CA TYR A 84 7.17 3.61 -6.71
C TYR A 84 8.33 4.57 -6.98
N TYR A 85 8.18 5.80 -6.48
CA TYR A 85 9.27 6.75 -6.35
C TYR A 85 10.18 6.40 -5.15
N ASP A 86 9.58 6.05 -4.01
CA ASP A 86 10.27 5.68 -2.77
C ASP A 86 9.48 4.59 -2.00
N ASP A 87 9.59 4.52 -0.67
CA ASP A 87 8.89 3.55 0.19
C ASP A 87 7.42 3.28 -0.23
N ALA A 88 6.62 4.34 -0.39
CA ALA A 88 5.17 4.25 -0.57
C ALA A 88 4.60 5.19 -1.63
N HIS A 89 5.35 6.22 -2.03
CA HIS A 89 4.84 7.19 -2.99
C HIS A 89 4.93 6.63 -4.41
N TYR A 90 3.82 6.63 -5.13
CA TYR A 90 3.79 6.14 -6.51
C TYR A 90 4.41 7.14 -7.48
N ILE A 91 4.95 6.63 -8.58
CA ILE A 91 5.06 7.41 -9.82
C ILE A 91 3.72 7.37 -10.57
N GLU A 92 3.61 8.11 -11.68
CA GLU A 92 2.37 8.22 -12.47
C GLU A 92 1.78 6.85 -12.84
N PHE A 93 2.62 5.91 -13.28
CA PHE A 93 2.17 4.55 -13.58
C PHE A 93 1.51 3.87 -12.39
N GLY A 94 2.18 3.88 -11.22
CA GLY A 94 1.63 3.28 -10.01
C GLY A 94 0.31 3.93 -9.58
N ALA A 95 0.24 5.26 -9.62
CA ALA A 95 -0.97 6.00 -9.27
C ALA A 95 -2.14 5.67 -10.21
N SER A 96 -1.90 5.62 -11.52
CA SER A 96 -2.93 5.25 -12.51
C SER A 96 -3.40 3.81 -12.31
N PHE A 97 -2.48 2.88 -12.11
CA PHE A 97 -2.83 1.47 -11.88
C PHE A 97 -3.74 1.29 -10.65
N VAL A 98 -3.42 1.98 -9.55
CA VAL A 98 -4.27 1.96 -8.34
C VAL A 98 -5.63 2.57 -8.65
N ALA A 99 -5.69 3.71 -9.32
CA ALA A 99 -6.95 4.36 -9.67
C ALA A 99 -7.84 3.45 -10.53
N ASP A 100 -7.26 2.79 -11.54
CA ASP A 100 -7.97 1.87 -12.42
C ASP A 100 -8.52 0.68 -11.61
N ARG A 101 -7.68 0.04 -10.78
CA ARG A 101 -8.10 -1.12 -9.98
C ARG A 101 -9.17 -0.79 -8.94
N MET A 102 -9.07 0.37 -8.30
CA MET A 102 -10.09 0.82 -7.35
C MET A 102 -11.39 1.18 -8.08
N THR A 103 -11.31 1.79 -9.26
CA THR A 103 -12.49 2.09 -10.08
C THR A 103 -13.19 0.80 -10.50
N GLU A 104 -12.46 -0.20 -10.99
CA GLU A 104 -12.99 -1.53 -11.31
C GLU A 104 -13.73 -2.13 -10.11
N TYR A 105 -13.07 -2.16 -8.95
CA TYR A 105 -13.66 -2.71 -7.73
C TYR A 105 -14.94 -1.98 -7.31
N LEU A 106 -14.95 -0.64 -7.33
CA LEU A 106 -16.12 0.15 -6.96
C LEU A 106 -17.27 -0.06 -7.95
N LEU A 107 -17.00 -0.17 -9.26
CA LEU A 107 -18.04 -0.43 -10.25
C LEU A 107 -18.64 -1.84 -10.13
N GLU A 108 -17.86 -2.81 -9.66
CA GLU A 108 -18.33 -4.19 -9.41
C GLU A 108 -19.15 -4.29 -8.12
N THR A 109 -18.82 -3.50 -7.11
CA THR A 109 -19.39 -3.60 -5.76
C THR A 109 -20.48 -2.56 -5.46
N MET A 110 -20.51 -1.44 -6.20
CA MET A 110 -21.53 -0.40 -6.09
C MET A 110 -22.31 -0.26 -7.41
N PRO A 111 -23.64 -0.48 -7.42
CA PRO A 111 -24.45 -0.18 -8.59
C PRO A 111 -24.33 1.32 -8.94
N LEU A 112 -23.98 1.63 -10.20
CA LEU A 112 -23.94 3.02 -10.72
C LEU A 112 -25.26 3.80 -10.51
N SER A 113 -26.38 3.12 -10.29
CA SER A 113 -27.67 3.74 -9.93
C SER A 113 -27.60 4.52 -8.62
N ASP A 114 -26.69 4.15 -7.72
CA ASP A 114 -26.57 4.73 -6.39
C ASP A 114 -25.62 5.94 -6.38
N LEU A 115 -24.87 6.15 -7.47
CA LEU A 115 -23.92 7.27 -7.65
C LEU A 115 -24.52 8.49 -8.37
N ARG A 116 -25.78 8.42 -8.83
CA ARG A 116 -26.46 9.49 -9.59
C ARG A 116 -27.60 10.18 -8.84
N ALA A 117 -27.67 10.02 -7.52
CA ALA A 117 -28.68 10.68 -6.69
C ALA A 117 -28.18 12.03 -6.16
N GLU A 118 -27.87 12.98 -7.06
CA GLU A 118 -27.85 14.42 -6.76
C GLU A 118 -28.43 15.23 -7.93
#